data_AF-A0A849FNK3-F1
#
_entry.id   AF-A0A849FNK3-F1
#
_cell.length_a   1.000
_cell.length_b   1.000
_cell.length_c   1.000
_cell.angle_alpha   90.00
_cell.angle_beta   90.00
_cell.angle_gamma   90.00
#
_symmetry.space_group_name_H-M   'P 1'
#
loop_
_entity.id
_entity.type
_entity.pdbx_description
1 polymer ?
#
loop_
_entity_poly.entity_id
_entity_poly.type
_entity_poly.pdbx_seq_one_letter_code
_entity_poly.pdbx_strand_id
1 'polypeptide(L)'
;PNFTVVCIDQSATLVDDVVTTDEDVPVIVDIYANDSDLPTTGALTTTNPTNGVITINENGTPNNPTDDVVIYTPNPNYNGPDSFDYTVCNSSGDCSTATVTIDVLPIIDAIDDSVATDENVPVNIYIFNNDNDYSSLTTITNTMPSDGIVTINDNGTPVNRTDDNITYTPNPGFIGNDVFTYTICDNLSNCSTATITVVVNPLGADLDTDNDGIVDSFEDLDIDGDGDPSTNPTDTDSDGYPDYLDIDSDNDGIPDNVEAQTTEDYVAPSGQDTNGNGLDDIYEVTSLGIFPIDTDGDNMPDYLDDDSDNDNVPDNIEGHDQDHDGIPDVVFIGSDKDDDGLDDGYEGYTTIDADVNDEIDDPFDNLPNTDGDDESDYRDTNDDDDSILTIDEDVNGDGNYANDDVDGDGTPDYLQPNIIYDEVEVFNVITPNGDGIHDVLVISGLEDNPNNTLKIFNRWGVLVYTTKAYNTEGNVFDGTSEGRVTVNQDNKLPVGTYFYILDYEVATGESRSISGYIYINR
;
A
#
# COMPACT_ATOMS: atom_id res chain seq x y z
N PRO A 1 16.67 -56.91 17.01
CA PRO A 1 16.28 -55.53 16.66
C PRO A 1 17.07 -54.55 17.51
N ASN A 2 18.05 -53.89 16.89
CA ASN A 2 18.69 -52.72 17.48
C ASN A 2 17.79 -51.54 17.10
N PHE A 3 17.31 -50.79 18.08
CA PHE A 3 16.69 -49.50 17.83
C PHE A 3 17.73 -48.44 18.16
N THR A 4 18.06 -47.61 17.17
CA THR A 4 18.81 -46.38 17.38
C THR A 4 17.83 -45.37 17.94
N VAL A 5 18.06 -44.90 19.15
CA VAL A 5 17.43 -43.67 19.63
C VAL A 5 18.24 -42.56 19.00
N VAL A 6 17.68 -41.89 18.01
CA VAL A 6 18.18 -40.59 17.54
C VAL A 6 17.61 -39.59 18.55
N CYS A 7 18.46 -39.01 19.38
CA CYS A 7 18.06 -37.78 20.07
C CYS A 7 17.91 -36.73 18.95
N ILE A 8 16.80 -35.99 18.95
CA ILE A 8 16.80 -34.69 18.30
C ILE A 8 17.76 -33.87 19.15
N ASP A 9 18.96 -33.61 18.64
CA ASP A 9 19.87 -32.67 19.28
C ASP A 9 19.28 -31.26 19.06
N GLN A 10 19.36 -30.42 20.08
CA GLN A 10 18.94 -29.02 20.03
C GLN A 10 20.15 -28.18 19.60
N SER A 11 19.94 -27.22 18.71
CA SER A 11 21.00 -26.31 18.24
C SER A 11 21.44 -25.33 19.33
N ALA A 12 20.47 -24.86 20.10
CA ALA A 12 20.56 -23.83 21.13
C ALA A 12 19.45 -24.06 22.18
N THR A 13 19.58 -23.40 23.33
CA THR A 13 18.50 -23.29 24.32
C THR A 13 17.77 -21.98 24.06
N LEU A 14 16.65 -22.06 23.33
CA LEU A 14 15.81 -20.91 23.03
C LEU A 14 14.66 -20.78 24.05
N VAL A 15 14.24 -19.56 24.35
CA VAL A 15 13.19 -19.25 25.32
C VAL A 15 12.22 -18.24 24.72
N ASP A 16 10.93 -18.51 24.82
CA ASP A 16 9.88 -17.61 24.32
C ASP A 16 10.06 -16.16 24.77
N ASP A 17 9.83 -15.24 23.85
CA ASP A 17 10.05 -13.81 24.01
C ASP A 17 8.74 -13.04 24.05
N VAL A 18 8.79 -11.86 24.67
CA VAL A 18 7.67 -10.91 24.68
C VAL A 18 8.20 -9.54 24.35
N VAL A 19 7.57 -8.89 23.38
CA VAL A 19 7.83 -7.50 23.00
C VAL A 19 6.51 -6.73 22.94
N THR A 20 6.59 -5.43 23.18
CA THR A 20 5.47 -4.51 23.05
C THR A 20 5.94 -3.38 22.13
N THR A 21 5.09 -2.98 21.20
CA THR A 21 5.30 -1.81 20.36
C THR A 21 3.99 -1.05 20.25
N ASP A 22 4.05 0.22 19.88
CA ASP A 22 2.84 0.93 19.47
C ASP A 22 2.55 0.54 18.00
N GLU A 23 1.29 0.63 17.56
CA GLU A 23 0.94 0.41 16.14
C GLU A 23 1.72 1.36 15.22
N ASP A 24 1.91 0.92 13.98
CA ASP A 24 2.71 1.60 12.94
C ASP A 24 4.17 1.90 13.30
N VAL A 25 4.65 1.40 14.45
CA VAL A 25 6.02 1.56 14.90
C VAL A 25 6.77 0.22 14.78
N PRO A 26 7.74 0.10 13.85
CA PRO A 26 8.61 -1.05 13.80
C PRO A 26 9.44 -1.20 15.07
N VAL A 27 9.59 -2.44 15.55
CA VAL A 27 10.34 -2.76 16.77
C VAL A 27 11.43 -3.79 16.51
N ILE A 28 12.62 -3.54 17.06
CA ILE A 28 13.67 -4.55 17.12
C ILE A 28 13.32 -5.56 18.20
N VAL A 29 13.22 -6.84 17.81
CA VAL A 29 12.94 -7.94 18.72
C VAL A 29 14.27 -8.52 19.22
N ASP A 30 14.58 -8.29 20.48
CA ASP A 30 15.79 -8.81 21.15
C ASP A 30 15.70 -10.32 21.45
N ILE A 31 15.47 -11.16 20.44
CA ILE A 31 15.23 -12.61 20.57
C ILE A 31 16.34 -13.35 21.34
N TYR A 32 17.58 -12.85 21.30
CA TYR A 32 18.70 -13.50 21.97
C TYR A 32 18.90 -13.10 23.44
N ALA A 33 18.07 -12.20 23.98
CA ALA A 33 18.27 -11.65 25.31
C ALA A 33 18.17 -12.69 26.44
N ASN A 34 17.30 -13.69 26.27
CA ASN A 34 17.01 -14.75 27.23
C ASN A 34 17.56 -16.14 26.79
N ASP A 35 18.17 -16.20 25.62
CA ASP A 35 18.67 -17.41 25.00
C ASP A 35 20.10 -17.79 25.40
N SER A 36 20.47 -19.05 25.14
CA SER A 36 21.82 -19.52 25.38
C SER A 36 22.25 -20.65 24.44
N ASP A 37 23.55 -20.92 24.43
CA ASP A 37 24.18 -21.94 23.59
C ASP A 37 23.98 -21.72 22.06
N LEU A 38 23.85 -20.46 21.64
CA LEU A 38 23.70 -20.07 20.24
C LEU A 38 24.88 -20.56 19.39
N PRO A 39 24.65 -21.21 18.24
CA PRO A 39 25.70 -21.65 17.35
C PRO A 39 26.36 -20.45 16.66
N THR A 40 27.69 -20.49 16.52
CA THR A 40 28.48 -19.46 15.80
C THR A 40 28.53 -19.69 14.28
N THR A 41 27.83 -20.72 13.81
CA THR A 41 27.63 -21.04 12.39
C THR A 41 26.29 -21.76 12.28
N GLY A 42 25.38 -21.28 11.43
CA GLY A 42 24.02 -21.74 11.41
C GLY A 42 23.12 -20.85 10.55
N ALA A 43 21.81 -20.96 10.74
CA ALA A 43 20.83 -20.07 10.13
C ALA A 43 19.77 -19.67 11.17
N LEU A 44 19.29 -18.43 11.08
CA LEU A 44 18.07 -17.97 11.70
C LEU A 44 16.96 -17.98 10.64
N THR A 45 15.78 -18.47 11.00
CA THR A 45 14.59 -18.44 10.16
C THR A 45 13.39 -18.08 11.01
N THR A 46 12.39 -17.43 10.42
CA THR A 46 11.14 -17.05 11.10
C THR A 46 9.94 -17.55 10.33
N THR A 47 8.81 -17.73 11.02
CA THR A 47 7.50 -17.75 10.36
C THR A 47 7.00 -16.34 10.16
N ASN A 48 6.06 -16.14 9.23
CA ASN A 48 5.36 -14.87 9.12
C ASN A 48 4.30 -14.79 10.23
N PRO A 49 4.20 -13.66 10.95
CA PRO A 49 3.07 -13.37 11.80
C PRO A 49 1.80 -13.11 10.97
N THR A 50 0.64 -12.93 11.62
CA THR A 50 -0.62 -12.74 10.89
C THR A 50 -0.90 -11.27 10.55
N ASN A 51 -0.45 -10.34 11.38
CA ASN A 51 -0.76 -8.91 11.25
C ASN A 51 0.51 -8.06 11.33
N GLY A 52 1.56 -8.55 10.67
CA GLY A 52 2.82 -7.84 10.53
C GLY A 52 3.81 -8.59 9.66
N VAL A 53 4.94 -7.94 9.41
CA VAL A 53 6.03 -8.46 8.60
C VAL A 53 7.29 -8.57 9.45
N ILE A 54 8.08 -9.61 9.20
CA ILE A 54 9.39 -9.82 9.84
C ILE A 54 10.50 -9.61 8.82
N THR A 55 11.45 -8.75 9.17
CA THR A 55 12.70 -8.61 8.42
C THR A 55 13.89 -9.03 9.29
N ILE A 56 14.84 -9.73 8.67
CA ILE A 56 16.08 -10.17 9.33
C ILE A 56 17.26 -9.43 8.71
N ASN A 57 18.01 -8.72 9.55
CA ASN A 57 19.26 -8.10 9.17
C ASN A 57 20.44 -8.95 9.67
N GLU A 58 21.14 -9.63 8.76
CA GLU A 58 22.29 -10.49 9.08
C GLU A 58 23.58 -9.71 9.45
N ASN A 59 23.53 -8.38 9.53
CA ASN A 59 24.64 -7.51 9.92
C ASN A 59 25.96 -7.74 9.13
N GLY A 60 25.85 -8.25 7.90
CA GLY A 60 26.99 -8.59 7.05
C GLY A 60 27.74 -9.86 7.45
N THR A 61 27.15 -10.73 8.27
CA THR A 61 27.67 -12.05 8.66
C THR A 61 26.75 -13.21 8.26
N PRO A 62 26.63 -13.52 6.95
CA PRO A 62 25.79 -14.61 6.49
C PRO A 62 26.16 -15.94 7.15
N ASN A 63 25.16 -16.72 7.52
CA ASN A 63 25.29 -18.01 8.24
C ASN A 63 25.86 -17.90 9.66
N ASN A 64 25.81 -16.73 10.29
CA ASN A 64 26.16 -16.56 11.70
C ASN A 64 25.00 -15.91 12.46
N PRO A 65 24.13 -16.71 13.10
CA PRO A 65 22.93 -16.16 13.72
C PRO A 65 23.22 -15.31 14.96
N THR A 66 24.46 -15.26 15.48
CA THR A 66 24.71 -14.63 16.79
C THR A 66 24.55 -13.11 16.84
N ASP A 67 24.50 -12.47 15.68
CA ASP A 67 24.36 -11.01 15.53
C ASP A 67 23.29 -10.60 14.52
N ASP A 68 22.46 -11.54 14.10
CA ASP A 68 21.27 -11.25 13.30
C ASP A 68 20.28 -10.42 14.14
N VAL A 69 19.66 -9.43 13.51
CA VAL A 69 18.67 -8.54 14.14
C VAL A 69 17.32 -8.81 13.49
N VAL A 70 16.33 -9.13 14.32
CA VAL A 70 14.94 -9.31 13.89
C VAL A 70 14.18 -8.01 14.11
N ILE A 71 13.50 -7.53 13.08
CA ILE A 71 12.61 -6.38 13.15
C ILE A 71 11.20 -6.87 12.84
N TYR A 72 10.25 -6.51 13.69
CA TYR A 72 8.82 -6.67 13.46
C TYR A 72 8.21 -5.33 13.10
N THR A 73 7.47 -5.29 12.00
CA THR A 73 6.66 -4.15 11.57
C THR A 73 5.19 -4.60 11.62
N PRO A 74 4.34 -4.02 12.48
CA PRO A 74 2.89 -4.26 12.42
C PRO A 74 2.33 -3.92 11.04
N ASN A 75 1.25 -4.57 10.62
CA ASN A 75 0.43 -4.06 9.51
C ASN A 75 -0.11 -2.67 9.89
N PRO A 76 -0.33 -1.77 8.92
CA PRO A 76 -0.95 -0.47 9.17
C PRO A 76 -2.24 -0.59 10.00
N ASN A 77 -2.43 0.31 10.96
CA ASN A 77 -3.62 0.40 11.83
C ASN A 77 -3.92 -0.87 12.66
N TYR A 78 -3.00 -1.84 12.69
CA TYR A 78 -3.20 -3.04 13.48
C TYR A 78 -2.75 -2.83 14.93
N ASN A 79 -3.70 -2.98 15.86
CA ASN A 79 -3.41 -3.20 17.27
C ASN A 79 -3.97 -4.54 17.78
N GLY A 80 -3.29 -5.08 18.79
CA GLY A 80 -3.63 -6.35 19.39
C GLY A 80 -2.46 -7.35 19.43
N PRO A 81 -2.76 -8.61 19.81
CA PRO A 81 -1.74 -9.63 20.00
C PRO A 81 -1.36 -10.31 18.68
N ASP A 82 -0.05 -10.35 18.40
CA ASP A 82 0.51 -11.13 17.30
C ASP A 82 1.61 -12.09 17.79
N SER A 83 2.04 -13.01 16.93
CA SER A 83 3.13 -13.93 17.26
C SER A 83 3.79 -14.52 16.02
N PHE A 84 5.09 -14.77 16.12
CA PHE A 84 5.82 -15.59 15.17
C PHE A 84 6.76 -16.54 15.90
N ASP A 85 7.12 -17.64 15.25
CA ASP A 85 8.16 -18.55 15.72
C ASP A 85 9.50 -18.21 15.05
N TYR A 86 10.58 -18.23 15.81
CA TYR A 86 11.94 -18.21 15.27
C TYR A 86 12.63 -19.54 15.51
N THR A 87 13.39 -19.98 14.50
CA THR A 87 14.14 -21.23 14.52
C THR A 87 15.60 -20.96 14.22
N VAL A 88 16.46 -21.39 15.16
CA VAL A 88 17.92 -21.35 14.99
C VAL A 88 18.42 -22.75 14.69
N CYS A 89 19.13 -22.94 13.59
CA CYS A 89 19.75 -24.22 13.23
C CYS A 89 21.28 -24.12 13.26
N ASN A 90 21.97 -25.19 13.67
CA ASN A 90 23.43 -25.28 13.56
C ASN A 90 23.86 -25.86 12.21
N SER A 91 25.16 -25.79 11.89
CA SER A 91 25.72 -26.35 10.65
C SER A 91 25.62 -27.89 10.51
N SER A 92 25.17 -28.59 11.54
CA SER A 92 24.91 -30.04 11.51
C SER A 92 23.43 -30.37 11.23
N GLY A 93 22.57 -29.35 11.12
CA GLY A 93 21.14 -29.49 10.84
C GLY A 93 20.27 -29.73 12.09
N ASP A 94 20.84 -29.62 13.29
CA ASP A 94 20.03 -29.57 14.51
C ASP A 94 19.37 -28.21 14.61
N CYS A 95 18.14 -28.14 15.08
CA CYS A 95 17.36 -26.90 15.18
C CYS A 95 16.64 -26.81 16.53
N SER A 96 16.45 -25.57 16.99
CA SER A 96 15.63 -25.21 18.14
C SER A 96 14.68 -24.10 17.71
N THR A 97 13.47 -24.09 18.27
CA THR A 97 12.41 -23.11 17.96
C THR A 97 11.88 -22.53 19.25
N ALA A 98 11.58 -21.23 19.26
CA ALA A 98 10.86 -20.52 20.31
C ALA A 98 9.88 -19.52 19.68
N THR A 99 8.90 -19.07 20.48
CA THR A 99 7.84 -18.18 20.02
C THR A 99 8.07 -16.77 20.55
N VAL A 100 7.93 -15.76 19.70
CA VAL A 100 7.81 -14.36 20.11
C VAL A 100 6.32 -14.02 20.20
N THR A 101 5.88 -13.50 21.33
CA THR A 101 4.55 -12.86 21.47
C THR A 101 4.72 -11.35 21.40
N ILE A 102 3.95 -10.70 20.53
CA ILE A 102 3.92 -9.25 20.37
C ILE A 102 2.60 -8.73 20.94
N ASP A 103 2.67 -7.65 21.71
CA ASP A 103 1.51 -6.85 22.13
C ASP A 103 1.61 -5.50 21.41
N VAL A 104 0.82 -5.29 20.36
CA VAL A 104 0.76 -4.01 19.62
C VAL A 104 -0.27 -3.12 20.33
N LEU A 105 0.20 -1.98 20.84
CA LEU A 105 -0.61 -1.03 21.59
C LEU A 105 -1.32 -0.07 20.63
N PRO A 106 -2.61 0.21 20.85
CA PRO A 106 -3.33 1.21 20.07
C PRO A 106 -2.80 2.61 20.37
N ILE A 107 -2.69 3.43 19.33
CA ILE A 107 -2.52 4.87 19.40
C ILE A 107 -3.88 5.47 19.08
N ILE A 108 -4.31 6.49 19.83
CA ILE A 108 -5.55 7.19 19.44
C ILE A 108 -5.30 7.90 18.12
N ASP A 109 -6.17 7.66 17.14
CA ASP A 109 -6.28 8.49 15.95
C ASP A 109 -7.53 9.37 16.00
N ALA A 110 -7.35 10.63 15.62
CA ALA A 110 -8.42 11.61 15.52
C ALA A 110 -8.38 12.12 14.09
N ILE A 111 -9.47 11.96 13.37
CA ILE A 111 -9.58 12.26 11.95
C ILE A 111 -10.41 13.52 11.79
N ASP A 112 -10.05 14.37 10.82
CA ASP A 112 -10.72 15.64 10.60
C ASP A 112 -12.23 15.42 10.35
N ASP A 113 -13.07 16.25 10.96
CA ASP A 113 -14.52 16.22 10.77
C ASP A 113 -14.96 17.42 9.93
N SER A 114 -16.07 17.23 9.22
CA SER A 114 -16.77 18.28 8.52
C SER A 114 -18.28 18.20 8.80
N VAL A 115 -18.93 19.37 8.85
CA VAL A 115 -20.38 19.46 9.07
C VAL A 115 -20.93 20.71 8.40
N ALA A 116 -22.11 20.61 7.79
CA ALA A 116 -22.88 21.76 7.34
C ALA A 116 -24.10 22.02 8.24
N THR A 117 -24.51 23.28 8.35
CA THR A 117 -25.72 23.70 9.06
C THR A 117 -26.31 24.99 8.49
N ASP A 118 -27.61 25.18 8.63
CA ASP A 118 -28.26 26.44 8.29
C ASP A 118 -27.88 27.61 9.23
N GLU A 119 -27.98 28.84 8.71
CA GLU A 119 -27.83 30.09 9.43
C GLU A 119 -28.69 30.10 10.72
N ASN A 120 -28.03 30.32 11.86
CA ASN A 120 -28.63 30.34 13.21
C ASN A 120 -29.16 28.98 13.73
N VAL A 121 -28.83 27.87 13.08
CA VAL A 121 -29.18 26.52 13.54
C VAL A 121 -27.95 25.89 14.22
N PRO A 122 -28.07 25.45 15.50
CA PRO A 122 -27.02 24.66 16.12
C PRO A 122 -26.97 23.24 15.57
N VAL A 123 -25.77 22.69 15.43
CA VAL A 123 -25.53 21.33 14.95
C VAL A 123 -24.73 20.53 15.98
N ASN A 124 -25.01 19.23 16.07
CA ASN A 124 -24.21 18.29 16.86
C ASN A 124 -23.25 17.55 15.95
N ILE A 125 -22.00 17.43 16.39
CA ILE A 125 -20.88 16.86 15.67
C ILE A 125 -20.45 15.61 16.42
N TYR A 126 -20.55 14.47 15.75
CA TYR A 126 -20.28 13.15 16.29
C TYR A 126 -18.85 12.72 15.94
N ILE A 127 -17.88 13.35 16.60
CA ILE A 127 -16.42 13.23 16.41
C ILE A 127 -15.83 11.81 16.55
N PHE A 128 -16.64 10.76 16.68
CA PHE A 128 -16.16 9.39 16.84
C PHE A 128 -16.61 8.48 15.70
N ASN A 129 -17.31 9.04 14.71
CA ASN A 129 -17.82 8.27 13.58
C ASN A 129 -16.67 7.81 12.66
N ASN A 130 -15.66 8.64 12.46
CA ASN A 130 -14.47 8.39 11.64
C ASN A 130 -13.20 8.18 12.48
N ASP A 131 -13.13 8.63 13.74
CA ASP A 131 -11.97 8.32 14.60
C ASP A 131 -11.78 6.81 14.84
N ASN A 132 -10.57 6.41 15.24
CA ASN A 132 -10.27 5.05 15.70
C ASN A 132 -9.62 5.05 17.11
N ASP A 133 -9.47 3.85 17.69
CA ASP A 133 -8.69 3.59 18.92
C ASP A 133 -8.97 4.43 20.20
N TYR A 134 -10.11 5.11 20.25
CA TYR A 134 -10.55 5.94 21.38
C TYR A 134 -11.17 5.16 22.56
N SER A 135 -11.09 3.83 22.59
CA SER A 135 -11.74 2.99 23.62
C SER A 135 -11.24 3.25 25.06
N SER A 136 -10.05 3.86 25.20
CA SER A 136 -9.37 4.14 26.46
C SER A 136 -9.37 5.63 26.87
N LEU A 137 -10.21 6.43 26.21
CA LEU A 137 -10.29 7.89 26.32
C LEU A 137 -10.50 8.41 27.75
N THR A 138 -9.80 9.49 28.10
CA THR A 138 -9.95 10.20 29.39
C THR A 138 -10.35 11.67 29.25
N THR A 139 -9.91 12.34 28.18
CA THR A 139 -10.18 13.77 27.97
C THR A 139 -10.55 14.08 26.52
N ILE A 140 -11.50 15.00 26.36
CA ILE A 140 -11.83 15.67 25.12
C ILE A 140 -11.66 17.16 25.40
N THR A 141 -10.96 17.87 24.53
CA THR A 141 -10.84 19.34 24.58
C THR A 141 -11.00 19.92 23.20
N ASN A 142 -11.42 21.17 23.10
CA ASN A 142 -11.59 21.86 21.83
C ASN A 142 -11.07 23.30 21.90
N THR A 143 -10.70 23.85 20.75
CA THR A 143 -10.46 25.29 20.59
C THR A 143 -11.78 26.02 20.32
N MET A 144 -11.76 27.36 20.38
CA MET A 144 -12.95 28.16 20.06
C MET A 144 -12.83 28.67 18.62
N PRO A 145 -13.85 28.48 17.79
CA PRO A 145 -13.90 29.05 16.46
C PRO A 145 -14.06 30.58 16.48
N SER A 146 -13.91 31.22 15.32
CA SER A 146 -14.05 32.68 15.20
C SER A 146 -15.51 33.12 15.14
N ASP A 147 -16.33 32.32 14.45
CA ASP A 147 -17.68 32.71 14.04
C ASP A 147 -18.79 31.85 14.66
N GLY A 148 -18.46 31.11 15.71
CA GLY A 148 -19.42 30.36 16.51
C GLY A 148 -19.03 30.15 17.97
N ILE A 149 -19.84 29.34 18.65
CA ILE A 149 -19.59 28.85 20.01
C ILE A 149 -19.69 27.33 20.00
N VAL A 150 -18.69 26.67 20.57
CA VAL A 150 -18.64 25.22 20.71
C VAL A 150 -18.74 24.81 22.17
N THR A 151 -19.48 23.73 22.42
CA THR A 151 -19.59 23.12 23.75
C THR A 151 -19.57 21.61 23.66
N ILE A 152 -18.76 20.96 24.49
CA ILE A 152 -18.81 19.50 24.67
C ILE A 152 -20.04 19.14 25.50
N ASN A 153 -20.85 18.24 24.98
CA ASN A 153 -22.00 17.66 25.64
C ASN A 153 -21.68 16.23 26.08
N ASP A 154 -21.68 16.01 27.40
CA ASP A 154 -21.31 14.73 28.00
C ASP A 154 -22.43 13.68 27.96
N ASN A 155 -23.54 13.94 27.27
CA ASN A 155 -24.74 13.09 27.22
C ASN A 155 -25.23 12.52 28.58
N GLY A 156 -24.85 13.17 29.69
CA GLY A 156 -25.12 12.71 31.05
C GLY A 156 -24.21 11.58 31.57
N THR A 157 -23.11 11.27 30.90
CA THR A 157 -22.14 10.20 31.20
C THR A 157 -20.73 10.72 31.56
N PRO A 158 -20.50 11.50 32.64
CA PRO A 158 -19.21 12.18 32.91
C PRO A 158 -17.91 11.34 32.96
N VAL A 159 -18.02 10.02 33.03
CA VAL A 159 -16.90 9.06 33.11
C VAL A 159 -16.75 8.25 31.81
N ASN A 160 -17.80 8.16 30.99
CA ASN A 160 -17.73 7.54 29.68
C ASN A 160 -17.66 8.66 28.64
N ARG A 161 -16.59 8.72 27.87
CA ARG A 161 -16.40 9.82 26.90
C ARG A 161 -16.65 9.40 25.47
N THR A 162 -16.83 8.11 25.23
CA THR A 162 -17.08 7.53 23.90
C THR A 162 -18.47 7.83 23.37
N ASP A 163 -19.34 8.48 24.17
CA ASP A 163 -20.65 8.96 23.74
C ASP A 163 -20.78 10.48 23.87
N ASP A 164 -19.70 11.20 24.16
CA ASP A 164 -19.72 12.67 24.15
C ASP A 164 -19.81 13.18 22.70
N ASN A 165 -20.40 14.36 22.50
CA ASN A 165 -20.39 15.03 21.20
C ASN A 165 -20.13 16.54 21.37
N ILE A 166 -19.79 17.20 20.26
CA ILE A 166 -19.58 18.64 20.22
C ILE A 166 -20.84 19.30 19.65
N THR A 167 -21.37 20.32 20.30
CA THR A 167 -22.40 21.18 19.71
C THR A 167 -21.75 22.47 19.23
N TYR A 168 -21.84 22.76 17.93
CA TYR A 168 -21.52 24.05 17.34
C TYR A 168 -22.78 24.92 17.27
N THR A 169 -22.66 26.21 17.57
CA THR A 169 -23.72 27.20 17.43
C THR A 169 -23.16 28.41 16.66
N PRO A 170 -23.60 28.66 15.42
CA PRO A 170 -23.16 29.82 14.65
C PRO A 170 -23.44 31.13 15.38
N ASN A 171 -22.59 32.14 15.18
CA ASN A 171 -22.91 33.51 15.56
C ASN A 171 -24.16 33.96 14.79
N PRO A 172 -25.05 34.75 15.41
CA PRO A 172 -26.27 35.17 14.71
C PRO A 172 -25.96 35.97 13.44
N GLY A 173 -26.45 35.51 12.29
CA GLY A 173 -26.18 36.16 11.00
C GLY A 173 -24.93 35.70 10.27
N PHE A 174 -24.18 34.73 10.79
CA PHE A 174 -22.99 34.20 10.13
C PHE A 174 -23.39 33.20 9.03
N ILE A 175 -22.72 33.33 7.89
CA ILE A 175 -22.77 32.47 6.70
C ILE A 175 -21.31 32.33 6.24
N GLY A 176 -20.94 31.15 5.75
CA GLY A 176 -19.59 30.80 5.32
C GLY A 176 -18.91 29.80 6.25
N ASN A 177 -17.60 29.64 6.06
CA ASN A 177 -16.81 28.58 6.67
C ASN A 177 -16.20 29.02 8.02
N ASP A 178 -16.28 28.14 9.03
CA ASP A 178 -15.69 28.34 10.36
C ASP A 178 -14.93 27.08 10.76
N VAL A 179 -13.79 27.25 11.44
CA VAL A 179 -12.86 26.14 11.73
C VAL A 179 -12.45 26.17 13.19
N PHE A 180 -12.41 24.99 13.80
CA PHE A 180 -11.79 24.78 15.11
C PHE A 180 -11.14 23.41 15.17
N THR A 181 -10.52 23.07 16.30
CA THR A 181 -9.88 21.77 16.50
C THR A 181 -10.38 21.11 17.76
N TYR A 182 -10.36 19.78 17.80
CA TYR A 182 -10.55 18.99 19.00
C TYR A 182 -9.33 18.10 19.26
N THR A 183 -9.15 17.71 20.52
CA THR A 183 -8.07 16.83 20.96
C THR A 183 -8.66 15.79 21.88
N ILE A 184 -8.41 14.53 21.56
CA ILE A 184 -8.75 13.36 22.37
C ILE A 184 -7.49 12.75 22.96
N CYS A 185 -7.55 12.34 24.23
CA CYS A 185 -6.40 11.69 24.90
C CYS A 185 -6.81 10.50 25.77
N ASP A 186 -5.99 9.46 25.80
CA ASP A 186 -6.14 8.28 26.64
C ASP A 186 -5.62 8.49 28.07
N ASN A 187 -5.49 7.38 28.83
CA ASN A 187 -4.96 7.39 30.19
C ASN A 187 -3.42 7.32 30.28
N LEU A 188 -2.74 7.05 29.16
CA LEU A 188 -1.29 7.01 29.01
C LEU A 188 -0.72 8.33 28.49
N SER A 189 -1.59 9.30 28.20
CA SER A 189 -1.26 10.61 27.60
C SER A 189 -0.90 10.53 26.12
N ASN A 190 -1.34 9.49 25.42
CA ASN A 190 -1.42 9.47 23.97
C ASN A 190 -2.59 10.38 23.58
N CYS A 191 -2.33 11.34 22.70
CA CYS A 191 -3.31 12.32 22.26
C CYS A 191 -3.23 12.48 20.76
N SER A 192 -4.39 12.52 20.09
CA SER A 192 -4.52 12.99 18.72
C SER A 192 -5.39 14.24 18.64
N THR A 193 -5.17 15.05 17.60
CA THR A 193 -5.84 16.33 17.37
C THR A 193 -6.25 16.40 15.92
N ALA A 194 -7.53 16.65 15.70
CA ALA A 194 -8.14 16.84 14.39
C ALA A 194 -8.84 18.20 14.30
N THR A 195 -9.07 18.63 13.06
CA THR A 195 -9.77 19.84 12.66
C THR A 195 -11.25 19.53 12.47
N ILE A 196 -12.08 20.53 12.76
CA ILE A 196 -13.50 20.50 12.43
C ILE A 196 -13.79 21.70 11.53
N THR A 197 -14.20 21.42 10.31
CA THR A 197 -14.69 22.41 9.34
C THR A 197 -16.21 22.49 9.44
N VAL A 198 -16.72 23.70 9.65
CA VAL A 198 -18.17 23.96 9.73
C VAL A 198 -18.57 24.91 8.63
N VAL A 199 -19.44 24.44 7.76
CA VAL A 199 -20.11 25.25 6.74
C VAL A 199 -21.41 25.79 7.32
N VAL A 200 -21.64 27.10 7.23
CA VAL A 200 -22.90 27.72 7.63
C VAL A 200 -23.62 28.31 6.42
N ASN A 201 -24.72 27.68 6.03
CA ASN A 201 -25.44 27.98 4.81
C ASN A 201 -26.57 29.01 5.00
N PRO A 202 -26.90 29.80 3.96
CA PRO A 202 -28.07 30.67 4.01
C PRO A 202 -29.36 29.85 4.17
N LEU A 203 -30.19 30.22 5.16
CA LEU A 203 -31.42 29.48 5.44
C LEU A 203 -32.40 29.50 4.24
N GLY A 204 -32.66 28.32 3.68
CA GLY A 204 -33.62 28.10 2.58
C GLY A 204 -33.10 28.50 1.20
N ALA A 205 -31.79 28.47 1.00
CA ALA A 205 -31.15 28.46 -0.31
C ALA A 205 -31.16 27.05 -0.94
N ASP A 206 -30.88 26.98 -2.23
CA ASP A 206 -30.22 25.78 -2.80
C ASP A 206 -28.86 25.67 -2.13
N LEU A 207 -28.49 24.45 -1.77
CA LEU A 207 -27.22 24.14 -1.12
C LEU A 207 -26.28 23.34 -2.03
N ASP A 208 -26.80 22.79 -3.12
CA ASP A 208 -26.14 21.81 -3.99
C ASP A 208 -26.81 22.00 -5.37
N THR A 209 -26.11 22.64 -6.31
CA THR A 209 -26.73 23.18 -7.53
C THR A 209 -26.74 22.19 -8.68
N ASP A 210 -25.67 21.41 -8.85
CA ASP A 210 -25.56 20.26 -9.76
C ASP A 210 -26.28 19.01 -9.22
N ASN A 211 -26.59 18.96 -7.92
CA ASN A 211 -27.27 17.86 -7.22
C ASN A 211 -26.40 16.62 -7.04
N ASP A 212 -25.08 16.78 -7.05
CA ASP A 212 -24.09 15.71 -6.92
C ASP A 212 -23.96 15.21 -5.45
N GLY A 213 -24.54 15.93 -4.49
CA GLY A 213 -24.52 15.60 -3.07
C GLY A 213 -23.42 16.28 -2.27
N ILE A 214 -22.44 16.90 -2.92
CA ILE A 214 -21.52 17.87 -2.34
C ILE A 214 -22.30 19.20 -2.21
N VAL A 215 -21.93 20.03 -1.23
CA VAL A 215 -22.66 21.28 -0.97
C VAL A 215 -21.83 22.42 -1.55
N ASP A 216 -22.40 23.27 -2.43
CA ASP A 216 -21.73 24.31 -3.24
C ASP A 216 -20.55 25.05 -2.54
N SER A 217 -20.67 25.25 -1.23
CA SER A 217 -19.66 25.88 -0.37
C SER A 217 -18.40 25.04 -0.09
N PHE A 218 -18.41 23.74 -0.39
CA PHE A 218 -17.27 22.83 -0.34
C PHE A 218 -16.47 22.90 -1.64
N GLU A 219 -17.15 23.05 -2.78
CA GLU A 219 -16.49 23.26 -4.08
C GLU A 219 -15.96 24.70 -4.25
N ASP A 220 -16.38 25.64 -3.39
CA ASP A 220 -15.77 26.97 -3.33
C ASP A 220 -14.58 27.01 -2.36
N LEU A 221 -13.37 27.13 -2.92
CA LEU A 221 -12.13 27.36 -2.17
C LEU A 221 -12.11 28.73 -1.46
N ASP A 222 -13.14 29.56 -1.62
CA ASP A 222 -13.37 30.85 -0.97
C ASP A 222 -12.16 31.79 -1.10
N ILE A 223 -11.57 31.84 -2.30
CA ILE A 223 -10.33 32.60 -2.57
C ILE A 223 -10.49 34.09 -2.24
N ASP A 224 -11.72 34.62 -2.30
CA ASP A 224 -12.02 36.03 -2.03
C ASP A 224 -12.55 36.32 -0.61
N GLY A 225 -12.88 35.27 0.15
CA GLY A 225 -13.22 35.33 1.58
C GLY A 225 -14.62 35.86 1.85
N ASP A 226 -15.57 35.68 0.93
CA ASP A 226 -16.96 36.07 1.09
C ASP A 226 -17.94 34.91 1.31
N GLY A 227 -17.49 33.67 1.12
CA GLY A 227 -18.25 32.44 1.35
C GLY A 227 -19.52 32.34 0.49
N ASP A 228 -19.47 32.90 -0.73
CA ASP A 228 -20.53 32.83 -1.73
C ASP A 228 -19.95 32.18 -3.02
N PRO A 229 -20.26 30.89 -3.29
CA PRO A 229 -19.73 30.15 -4.43
C PRO A 229 -20.07 30.81 -5.77
N SER A 230 -21.14 31.63 -5.83
CA SER A 230 -21.53 32.32 -7.05
C SER A 230 -20.63 33.51 -7.41
N THR A 231 -19.71 33.91 -6.52
CA THR A 231 -18.80 35.05 -6.72
C THR A 231 -17.35 34.60 -6.78
N ASN A 232 -16.77 34.65 -7.99
CA ASN A 232 -15.42 34.12 -8.23
C ASN A 232 -15.35 32.63 -7.86
N PRO A 233 -16.19 31.80 -8.50
CA PRO A 233 -16.15 30.38 -8.21
C PRO A 233 -14.78 29.77 -8.54
N THR A 234 -14.48 28.66 -7.87
CA THR A 234 -13.49 27.68 -8.33
C THR A 234 -13.94 27.07 -9.66
N ASP A 235 -12.97 26.66 -10.45
CA ASP A 235 -13.08 26.14 -11.83
C ASP A 235 -11.73 25.41 -12.01
N THR A 236 -11.67 24.19 -11.44
CA THR A 236 -10.43 23.46 -11.14
C THR A 236 -9.73 23.01 -12.43
N ASP A 237 -10.46 22.32 -13.30
CA ASP A 237 -10.01 21.90 -14.63
C ASP A 237 -9.89 23.04 -15.68
N SER A 238 -10.45 24.22 -15.37
CA SER A 238 -10.52 25.38 -16.27
C SER A 238 -11.32 25.16 -17.56
N ASP A 239 -12.32 24.29 -17.56
CA ASP A 239 -13.16 24.00 -18.73
C ASP A 239 -14.25 25.07 -18.95
N GLY A 240 -14.57 25.82 -17.90
CA GLY A 240 -15.50 26.93 -17.87
C GLY A 240 -16.84 26.66 -17.17
N TYR A 241 -17.03 25.45 -16.62
CA TYR A 241 -18.00 25.15 -15.58
C TYR A 241 -17.32 25.34 -14.22
N PRO A 242 -17.93 26.14 -13.34
CA PRO A 242 -17.53 26.17 -11.95
C PRO A 242 -17.73 24.82 -11.26
N ASP A 243 -16.84 24.44 -10.35
CA ASP A 243 -16.91 23.17 -9.59
C ASP A 243 -18.33 22.93 -9.00
N TYR A 244 -18.97 23.92 -8.34
CA TYR A 244 -20.37 23.82 -7.83
C TYR A 244 -21.50 23.70 -8.89
N LEU A 245 -21.14 23.51 -10.15
CA LEU A 245 -22.02 23.32 -11.31
C LEU A 245 -21.50 22.21 -12.23
N ASP A 246 -20.42 21.56 -11.84
CA ASP A 246 -19.72 20.52 -12.56
C ASP A 246 -19.94 19.22 -11.80
N ILE A 247 -20.03 18.09 -12.50
CA ILE A 247 -20.14 16.77 -11.85
C ILE A 247 -18.86 15.95 -12.02
N ASP A 248 -17.82 16.52 -12.65
CA ASP A 248 -16.49 15.94 -12.93
C ASP A 248 -15.46 17.10 -12.92
N SER A 249 -15.19 17.64 -11.73
CA SER A 249 -14.53 18.94 -11.50
C SER A 249 -13.04 18.98 -11.90
N ASP A 250 -12.37 17.82 -12.03
CA ASP A 250 -11.01 17.68 -12.53
C ASP A 250 -10.92 17.05 -13.94
N ASN A 251 -12.06 16.59 -14.47
CA ASN A 251 -12.24 16.16 -15.85
C ASN A 251 -11.50 14.85 -16.19
N ASP A 252 -11.42 13.98 -15.19
CA ASP A 252 -10.79 12.68 -15.28
C ASP A 252 -11.76 11.61 -15.86
N GLY A 253 -13.07 11.81 -15.68
CA GLY A 253 -14.17 10.97 -16.16
C GLY A 253 -14.89 10.14 -15.09
N ILE A 254 -14.48 10.26 -13.82
CA ILE A 254 -15.18 9.74 -12.66
C ILE A 254 -16.01 10.88 -12.06
N PRO A 255 -17.31 10.69 -11.75
CA PRO A 255 -18.10 11.79 -11.21
C PRO A 255 -17.75 12.16 -9.76
N ASP A 256 -17.82 13.46 -9.42
CA ASP A 256 -17.54 14.03 -8.10
C ASP A 256 -18.31 13.30 -6.98
N ASN A 257 -19.56 12.93 -7.25
CA ASN A 257 -20.40 12.15 -6.32
C ASN A 257 -19.76 10.82 -5.90
N VAL A 258 -19.07 10.16 -6.82
CA VAL A 258 -18.38 8.87 -6.65
C VAL A 258 -17.10 9.05 -5.89
N GLU A 259 -16.30 10.04 -6.26
CA GLU A 259 -14.97 10.29 -5.68
C GLU A 259 -15.05 10.86 -4.27
N ALA A 260 -16.05 11.69 -3.99
CA ALA A 260 -16.26 12.25 -2.67
C ALA A 260 -16.64 11.22 -1.57
N GLN A 261 -16.77 9.93 -1.92
CA GLN A 261 -17.14 8.83 -1.01
C GLN A 261 -16.19 7.65 -1.18
N THR A 262 -15.94 6.87 -0.12
CA THR A 262 -15.12 5.64 -0.22
C THR A 262 -15.84 4.55 -1.01
N THR A 263 -15.09 3.63 -1.62
CA THR A 263 -15.64 2.50 -2.39
C THR A 263 -16.54 1.60 -1.52
N GLU A 264 -16.09 1.23 -0.31
CA GLU A 264 -16.83 0.32 0.58
C GLU A 264 -18.19 0.90 1.05
N ASP A 265 -18.23 2.21 1.36
CA ASP A 265 -19.39 2.86 1.98
C ASP A 265 -20.19 3.74 0.99
N TYR A 266 -19.91 3.64 -0.32
CA TYR A 266 -20.59 4.43 -1.36
C TYR A 266 -22.12 4.35 -1.26
N VAL A 267 -22.76 5.51 -1.34
CA VAL A 267 -24.22 5.64 -1.36
C VAL A 267 -24.62 6.40 -2.62
N ALA A 268 -25.24 5.70 -3.57
CA ALA A 268 -25.80 6.32 -4.77
C ALA A 268 -26.95 7.30 -4.46
N PRO A 269 -27.11 8.38 -5.27
CA PRO A 269 -28.21 9.32 -5.16
C PRO A 269 -29.58 8.64 -5.26
N SER A 270 -30.57 9.11 -4.48
CA SER A 270 -31.92 8.54 -4.50
C SER A 270 -32.87 9.22 -5.50
N GLY A 271 -32.44 10.36 -6.05
CA GLY A 271 -33.22 11.31 -6.84
C GLY A 271 -34.38 11.95 -6.05
N GLN A 272 -34.32 11.97 -4.73
CA GLN A 272 -35.37 12.52 -3.87
C GLN A 272 -34.84 13.71 -3.06
N ASP A 273 -35.25 14.92 -3.43
CA ASP A 273 -35.15 16.09 -2.57
C ASP A 273 -36.57 16.52 -2.14
N THR A 274 -36.93 16.20 -0.90
CA THR A 274 -38.25 16.57 -0.36
C THR A 274 -38.33 18.06 -0.02
N ASN A 275 -37.21 18.68 0.32
CA ASN A 275 -37.16 19.95 0.99
C ASN A 275 -36.88 21.12 0.02
N GLY A 276 -36.35 20.81 -1.17
CA GLY A 276 -36.14 21.72 -2.29
C GLY A 276 -34.87 22.53 -2.17
N ASN A 277 -33.81 21.97 -1.58
CA ASN A 277 -32.51 22.61 -1.37
C ASN A 277 -31.39 22.00 -2.24
N GLY A 278 -31.73 21.19 -3.25
CA GLY A 278 -30.77 20.59 -4.18
C GLY A 278 -30.25 19.26 -3.66
N LEU A 279 -29.87 19.25 -2.38
CA LEU A 279 -29.31 18.09 -1.72
C LEU A 279 -30.28 16.90 -1.63
N ASP A 280 -29.83 15.71 -2.05
CA ASP A 280 -30.64 14.50 -1.96
C ASP A 280 -30.92 14.11 -0.49
N ASP A 281 -32.17 13.72 -0.19
CA ASP A 281 -32.65 13.30 1.13
C ASP A 281 -31.77 12.17 1.72
N ILE A 282 -31.06 11.38 0.90
CA ILE A 282 -30.15 10.33 1.35
C ILE A 282 -28.88 10.88 2.02
N TYR A 283 -28.38 12.03 1.58
CA TYR A 283 -27.22 12.73 2.15
C TYR A 283 -27.60 13.68 3.30
N GLU A 284 -28.89 13.80 3.62
CA GLU A 284 -29.42 14.61 4.72
C GLU A 284 -29.70 13.82 6.02
N VAL A 285 -29.34 12.53 6.07
CA VAL A 285 -29.74 11.64 7.18
C VAL A 285 -28.89 11.85 8.43
N THR A 286 -27.58 11.97 8.26
CA THR A 286 -26.57 12.07 9.33
C THR A 286 -25.88 13.42 9.36
N SER A 287 -25.75 14.06 8.20
CA SER A 287 -25.14 15.36 7.92
C SER A 287 -26.05 16.19 7.02
N LEU A 288 -25.56 17.34 6.55
CA LEU A 288 -26.13 18.07 5.43
C LEU A 288 -25.10 17.94 4.28
N GLY A 289 -25.10 16.78 3.62
CA GLY A 289 -24.33 16.52 2.41
C GLY A 289 -23.22 15.49 2.57
N ILE A 290 -22.61 15.17 1.44
CA ILE A 290 -21.37 14.42 1.33
C ILE A 290 -20.23 15.33 1.78
N PHE A 291 -19.26 14.74 2.47
CA PHE A 291 -18.00 15.41 2.74
C PHE A 291 -16.93 14.69 1.94
N PRO A 292 -16.32 15.37 0.96
CA PRO A 292 -15.30 14.78 0.12
C PRO A 292 -14.18 14.15 0.96
N ILE A 293 -13.77 12.95 0.54
CA ILE A 293 -12.60 12.28 1.07
C ILE A 293 -11.33 12.85 0.41
N ASP A 294 -10.19 12.54 1.00
CA ASP A 294 -8.84 12.92 0.58
C ASP A 294 -7.99 11.67 0.89
N THR A 295 -7.84 10.82 -0.12
CA THR A 295 -7.34 9.45 0.01
C THR A 295 -5.86 9.42 0.39
N ASP A 296 -5.04 10.27 -0.22
CA ASP A 296 -3.61 10.32 0.03
C ASP A 296 -3.20 11.29 1.17
N GLY A 297 -4.12 12.16 1.60
CA GLY A 297 -3.93 13.12 2.68
C GLY A 297 -3.12 14.36 2.30
N ASP A 298 -3.07 14.73 1.02
CA ASP A 298 -2.33 15.90 0.53
C ASP A 298 -3.06 17.24 0.70
N ASN A 299 -4.32 17.20 1.18
CA ASN A 299 -5.28 18.30 1.33
C ASN A 299 -5.96 18.75 0.03
N MET A 300 -5.89 17.94 -1.03
CA MET A 300 -6.82 17.97 -2.16
C MET A 300 -7.85 16.86 -1.96
N PRO A 301 -9.15 17.16 -2.00
CA PRO A 301 -10.14 16.10 -2.05
C PRO A 301 -10.11 15.34 -3.37
N ASP A 302 -10.46 14.06 -3.36
CA ASP A 302 -10.37 13.15 -4.50
C ASP A 302 -11.04 13.72 -5.76
N TYR A 303 -12.27 14.28 -5.67
CA TYR A 303 -12.98 14.89 -6.83
C TYR A 303 -12.30 16.09 -7.50
N LEU A 304 -11.13 16.52 -7.00
CA LEU A 304 -10.31 17.61 -7.54
C LEU A 304 -8.88 17.15 -7.82
N ASP A 305 -8.56 15.87 -7.64
CA ASP A 305 -7.21 15.31 -7.74
C ASP A 305 -7.11 14.34 -8.93
N ASP A 306 -6.21 14.65 -9.88
CA ASP A 306 -6.01 13.83 -11.09
C ASP A 306 -5.40 12.42 -10.81
N ASP A 307 -5.06 12.11 -9.55
CA ASP A 307 -4.26 10.97 -9.05
C ASP A 307 -4.55 10.80 -7.53
N SER A 308 -5.75 10.31 -7.19
CA SER A 308 -6.34 10.33 -5.84
C SER A 308 -5.51 9.62 -4.76
N ASP A 309 -4.71 8.62 -5.12
CA ASP A 309 -3.84 7.89 -4.20
C ASP A 309 -2.34 8.24 -4.33
N ASN A 310 -2.02 9.12 -5.29
CA ASN A 310 -0.70 9.65 -5.60
C ASN A 310 0.35 8.58 -5.94
N ASP A 311 -0.07 7.49 -6.57
CA ASP A 311 0.81 6.42 -7.01
C ASP A 311 1.51 6.70 -8.36
N ASN A 312 1.07 7.75 -9.08
CA ASN A 312 1.52 8.22 -10.41
C ASN A 312 0.94 7.48 -11.63
N VAL A 313 -0.06 6.64 -11.44
CA VAL A 313 -1.05 6.33 -12.46
C VAL A 313 -2.21 7.32 -12.28
N PRO A 314 -2.67 8.01 -13.34
CA PRO A 314 -3.80 8.93 -13.19
C PRO A 314 -5.13 8.20 -13.10
N ASP A 315 -6.07 8.76 -12.34
CA ASP A 315 -7.41 8.22 -12.09
C ASP A 315 -8.16 7.93 -13.38
N ASN A 316 -8.02 8.79 -14.39
CA ASN A 316 -8.61 8.57 -15.72
C ASN A 316 -8.13 7.30 -16.45
N ILE A 317 -7.00 6.71 -16.05
CA ILE A 317 -6.52 5.42 -16.54
C ILE A 317 -7.14 4.33 -15.69
N GLU A 318 -7.00 4.40 -14.37
CA GLU A 318 -7.44 3.36 -13.43
C GLU A 318 -8.96 3.21 -13.38
N GLY A 319 -9.71 4.30 -13.37
CA GLY A 319 -11.18 4.28 -13.42
C GLY A 319 -11.74 3.73 -14.73
N HIS A 320 -10.92 3.60 -15.78
CA HIS A 320 -11.40 3.36 -17.14
C HIS A 320 -10.66 2.28 -17.95
N ASP A 321 -9.69 1.57 -17.38
CA ASP A 321 -8.96 0.49 -18.06
C ASP A 321 -9.55 -0.90 -17.76
N GLN A 322 -10.76 -1.16 -18.26
CA GLN A 322 -11.44 -2.43 -17.97
C GLN A 322 -10.73 -3.65 -18.59
N ASP A 323 -9.94 -3.48 -19.65
CA ASP A 323 -9.22 -4.58 -20.31
C ASP A 323 -7.75 -4.75 -19.88
N HIS A 324 -7.30 -3.91 -18.94
CA HIS A 324 -6.01 -3.94 -18.24
C HIS A 324 -4.85 -3.90 -19.23
N ASP A 325 -4.92 -2.99 -20.21
CA ASP A 325 -3.90 -2.80 -21.24
C ASP A 325 -3.07 -1.51 -21.09
N GLY A 326 -3.28 -0.80 -19.99
CA GLY A 326 -2.63 0.46 -19.61
C GLY A 326 -3.16 1.67 -20.38
N ILE A 327 -4.34 1.55 -20.99
CA ILE A 327 -4.96 2.60 -21.80
C ILE A 327 -6.46 2.65 -21.45
N PRO A 328 -7.00 3.83 -21.12
CA PRO A 328 -8.42 3.93 -20.81
C PRO A 328 -9.30 3.61 -22.02
N ASP A 329 -10.38 2.86 -21.76
CA ASP A 329 -11.36 2.42 -22.75
C ASP A 329 -12.22 3.59 -23.29
N VAL A 330 -12.39 4.62 -22.46
CA VAL A 330 -13.06 5.88 -22.74
C VAL A 330 -12.05 7.03 -22.72
N VAL A 331 -12.38 8.15 -23.38
CA VAL A 331 -11.47 9.29 -23.50
C VAL A 331 -12.25 10.59 -23.63
N PHE A 332 -11.71 11.66 -23.05
CA PHE A 332 -12.19 13.03 -23.26
C PHE A 332 -12.26 13.43 -24.74
N ILE A 333 -13.45 13.86 -25.21
CA ILE A 333 -13.72 14.27 -26.59
C ILE A 333 -14.01 15.78 -26.75
N GLY A 334 -14.13 16.52 -25.67
CA GLY A 334 -14.38 17.97 -25.59
C GLY A 334 -15.78 18.35 -26.06
N SER A 335 -16.78 17.56 -25.66
CA SER A 335 -18.19 17.73 -25.97
C SER A 335 -19.01 17.37 -24.75
N ASP A 336 -19.84 18.30 -24.28
CA ASP A 336 -20.83 18.07 -23.23
C ASP A 336 -22.19 18.53 -23.79
N LYS A 337 -23.21 17.67 -23.72
CA LYS A 337 -24.53 17.91 -24.33
C LYS A 337 -25.60 18.36 -23.34
N ASP A 338 -25.37 18.11 -22.06
CA ASP A 338 -26.24 18.35 -20.91
C ASP A 338 -26.04 19.76 -20.38
N ASP A 339 -24.82 20.26 -20.57
CA ASP A 339 -24.24 21.38 -19.86
C ASP A 339 -24.11 21.07 -18.35
N ASP A 340 -23.68 19.85 -17.96
CA ASP A 340 -23.44 19.39 -16.56
C ASP A 340 -21.97 19.17 -16.19
N GLY A 341 -21.02 19.39 -17.11
CA GLY A 341 -19.59 19.36 -16.84
C GLY A 341 -18.88 18.06 -17.23
N LEU A 342 -19.56 16.91 -17.11
CA LEU A 342 -19.04 15.61 -17.57
C LEU A 342 -18.95 15.54 -19.10
N ASP A 343 -17.81 15.09 -19.62
CA ASP A 343 -17.62 14.96 -21.07
C ASP A 343 -18.41 13.76 -21.65
N ASP A 344 -19.06 13.98 -22.81
CA ASP A 344 -19.81 12.98 -23.60
C ASP A 344 -18.98 11.71 -23.94
N GLY A 345 -17.66 11.76 -23.75
CA GLY A 345 -16.73 10.66 -23.93
C GLY A 345 -16.74 9.64 -22.79
N TYR A 346 -17.07 10.10 -21.58
CA TYR A 346 -17.18 9.31 -20.36
C TYR A 346 -18.61 8.82 -20.12
N GLU A 347 -19.59 9.66 -20.48
CA GLU A 347 -21.01 9.37 -20.34
C GLU A 347 -21.47 7.97 -20.81
N GLY A 348 -22.26 7.32 -19.95
CA GLY A 348 -22.74 5.96 -20.08
C GLY A 348 -23.77 5.73 -21.20
N TYR A 349 -25.00 5.35 -20.83
CA TYR A 349 -26.01 4.94 -21.82
C TYR A 349 -26.66 6.11 -22.55
N THR A 350 -26.82 7.21 -21.84
CA THR A 350 -27.31 8.49 -22.37
C THR A 350 -26.18 9.50 -22.37
N THR A 351 -26.44 10.64 -22.99
CA THR A 351 -25.49 11.76 -23.03
C THR A 351 -26.27 13.08 -22.80
N ILE A 352 -27.43 12.92 -22.16
CA ILE A 352 -28.52 13.88 -21.91
C ILE A 352 -29.39 13.23 -20.85
N ASP A 353 -29.04 13.41 -19.60
CA ASP A 353 -29.84 13.02 -18.46
C ASP A 353 -29.67 13.97 -17.26
N ALA A 354 -29.53 13.44 -16.06
CA ALA A 354 -29.46 14.18 -14.79
C ALA A 354 -28.92 13.22 -13.71
N ASP A 355 -28.24 12.16 -14.12
CA ASP A 355 -27.71 11.11 -13.27
C ASP A 355 -26.29 11.51 -12.87
N VAL A 356 -26.17 12.18 -11.73
CA VAL A 356 -24.93 12.81 -11.26
C VAL A 356 -23.81 11.82 -10.92
N ASN A 357 -24.09 10.52 -10.96
CA ASN A 357 -23.12 9.45 -10.77
C ASN A 357 -22.92 8.59 -12.03
N ASP A 358 -23.39 9.05 -13.21
CA ASP A 358 -23.25 8.39 -14.53
C ASP A 358 -23.40 6.85 -14.50
N GLU A 359 -24.48 6.36 -13.87
CA GLU A 359 -24.77 4.94 -13.72
C GLU A 359 -23.76 4.11 -12.89
N ILE A 360 -22.78 4.74 -12.26
CA ILE A 360 -21.88 4.18 -11.24
C ILE A 360 -22.64 4.10 -9.91
N ASP A 361 -23.58 3.16 -9.83
CA ASP A 361 -24.41 2.90 -8.64
C ASP A 361 -23.67 2.03 -7.59
N ASP A 362 -22.56 1.39 -7.98
CA ASP A 362 -21.77 0.45 -7.19
C ASP A 362 -20.31 0.48 -7.70
N PRO A 363 -19.48 1.43 -7.24
CA PRO A 363 -18.10 1.63 -7.73
C PRO A 363 -17.30 0.33 -7.72
N PHE A 364 -17.42 -0.46 -6.66
CA PHE A 364 -16.81 -1.79 -6.53
C PHE A 364 -17.08 -2.74 -7.72
N ASP A 365 -18.30 -2.70 -8.27
CA ASP A 365 -18.73 -3.58 -9.38
C ASP A 365 -18.68 -2.83 -10.74
N ASN A 366 -18.47 -1.52 -10.77
CA ASN A 366 -18.61 -0.67 -11.96
C ASN A 366 -17.30 -0.05 -12.45
N LEU A 367 -16.34 0.18 -11.55
CA LEU A 367 -14.98 0.63 -11.85
C LEU A 367 -14.00 -0.56 -11.77
N PRO A 368 -12.79 -0.43 -12.34
CA PRO A 368 -11.71 -1.40 -12.12
C PRO A 368 -11.34 -1.56 -10.63
N ASN A 369 -11.03 -2.81 -10.27
CA ASN A 369 -10.65 -3.29 -8.95
C ASN A 369 -9.95 -4.64 -9.17
N THR A 370 -8.63 -4.59 -9.32
CA THR A 370 -7.79 -5.63 -9.92
C THR A 370 -7.54 -6.79 -8.96
N ASP A 371 -7.29 -6.51 -7.69
CA ASP A 371 -7.09 -7.52 -6.65
C ASP A 371 -8.42 -8.01 -6.01
N GLY A 372 -9.50 -7.25 -6.18
CA GLY A 372 -10.82 -7.51 -5.63
C GLY A 372 -10.95 -7.18 -4.15
N ASP A 373 -10.14 -6.28 -3.61
CA ASP A 373 -10.23 -5.76 -2.25
C ASP A 373 -11.36 -4.72 -2.11
N ASP A 374 -11.44 -4.02 -0.98
CA ASP A 374 -12.57 -3.13 -0.68
C ASP A 374 -12.45 -1.73 -1.33
N GLU A 375 -11.37 -1.44 -2.08
CA GLU A 375 -11.10 -0.18 -2.78
C GLU A 375 -11.06 -0.36 -4.31
N SER A 376 -11.27 0.71 -5.08
CA SER A 376 -11.16 0.66 -6.55
C SER A 376 -9.75 1.10 -6.98
N ASP A 377 -9.27 0.65 -8.14
CA ASP A 377 -7.88 0.83 -8.56
C ASP A 377 -7.39 2.30 -8.44
N TYR A 378 -8.21 3.28 -8.87
CA TYR A 378 -7.85 4.72 -8.81
C TYR A 378 -7.63 5.29 -7.39
N ARG A 379 -7.90 4.50 -6.34
CA ARG A 379 -7.65 4.84 -4.94
C ARG A 379 -6.78 3.81 -4.23
N ASP A 380 -6.30 2.79 -4.92
CA ASP A 380 -5.52 1.70 -4.35
C ASP A 380 -4.04 1.75 -4.77
N THR A 381 -3.20 2.18 -3.84
CA THR A 381 -1.75 2.28 -4.05
C THR A 381 -1.03 0.96 -4.39
N ASN A 382 -1.74 -0.16 -4.43
CA ASN A 382 -1.24 -1.52 -4.67
C ASN A 382 -2.32 -2.41 -5.31
N ASP A 383 -2.79 -1.98 -6.49
CA ASP A 383 -3.82 -2.61 -7.35
C ASP A 383 -3.81 -4.14 -7.49
N ASP A 384 -2.65 -4.80 -7.39
CA ASP A 384 -2.51 -6.24 -7.65
C ASP A 384 -2.28 -7.11 -6.39
N ASP A 385 -2.22 -6.48 -5.21
CA ASP A 385 -1.86 -7.05 -3.90
C ASP A 385 -0.60 -7.94 -3.89
N ASP A 386 0.45 -7.55 -4.63
CA ASP A 386 1.71 -8.30 -4.68
C ASP A 386 2.74 -7.91 -3.61
N SER A 387 2.42 -6.89 -2.81
CA SER A 387 3.26 -6.26 -1.78
C SER A 387 4.32 -5.26 -2.29
N ILE A 388 4.31 -4.91 -3.57
CA ILE A 388 5.04 -3.79 -4.17
C ILE A 388 3.99 -2.74 -4.50
N LEU A 389 4.15 -1.52 -3.97
CA LEU A 389 3.24 -0.43 -4.31
C LEU A 389 3.40 -0.04 -5.78
N THR A 390 2.32 0.35 -6.46
CA THR A 390 2.33 0.82 -7.85
C THR A 390 3.40 1.88 -8.09
N ILE A 391 3.56 2.83 -7.16
CA ILE A 391 4.58 3.89 -7.21
C ILE A 391 6.04 3.39 -7.32
N ASP A 392 6.31 2.15 -6.91
CA ASP A 392 7.63 1.49 -6.97
C ASP A 392 7.83 0.68 -8.27
N GLU A 393 6.87 0.68 -9.20
CA GLU A 393 6.83 -0.18 -10.40
C GLU A 393 7.17 0.51 -11.73
N ASP A 394 7.78 1.70 -11.69
CA ASP A 394 8.41 2.33 -12.87
C ASP A 394 9.76 1.63 -13.18
N VAL A 395 9.67 0.40 -13.69
CA VAL A 395 10.79 -0.48 -14.02
C VAL A 395 11.76 0.19 -14.98
N ASN A 396 11.25 1.00 -15.91
CA ASN A 396 12.06 1.64 -16.94
C ASN A 396 12.61 3.02 -16.50
N GLY A 397 11.99 3.66 -15.51
CA GLY A 397 12.40 4.93 -14.92
C GLY A 397 11.96 6.17 -15.73
N ASP A 398 10.88 6.08 -16.51
CA ASP A 398 10.36 7.17 -17.33
C ASP A 398 9.12 7.88 -16.77
N GLY A 399 8.61 7.41 -15.62
CA GLY A 399 7.48 7.99 -14.90
C GLY A 399 6.14 7.76 -15.60
N ASN A 400 6.01 6.69 -16.39
CA ASN A 400 4.73 6.26 -16.93
C ASN A 400 4.57 4.76 -16.64
N TYR A 401 3.92 4.50 -15.52
CA TYR A 401 3.70 3.18 -14.93
C TYR A 401 2.77 2.33 -15.79
N ALA A 402 1.71 2.95 -16.32
CA ALA A 402 0.75 2.32 -17.22
C ALA A 402 1.32 1.73 -18.53
N ASN A 403 2.60 1.93 -18.86
CA ASN A 403 3.23 1.29 -20.03
C ASN A 403 4.31 0.26 -19.72
N ASP A 404 4.65 0.08 -18.43
CA ASP A 404 5.66 -0.87 -18.02
C ASP A 404 5.06 -2.27 -17.99
N ASP A 405 5.46 -3.10 -18.95
CA ASP A 405 5.05 -4.50 -19.12
C ASP A 405 6.33 -5.32 -19.32
N VAL A 406 6.93 -5.75 -18.21
CA VAL A 406 8.25 -6.40 -18.22
C VAL A 406 8.24 -7.73 -18.95
N ASP A 407 7.13 -8.46 -18.87
CA ASP A 407 7.01 -9.82 -19.40
C ASP A 407 6.44 -9.87 -20.84
N GLY A 408 5.85 -8.76 -21.28
CA GLY A 408 5.35 -8.53 -22.63
C GLY A 408 4.01 -9.21 -22.92
N ASP A 409 3.20 -9.48 -21.89
CA ASP A 409 1.92 -10.16 -22.01
C ASP A 409 0.74 -9.23 -22.32
N GLY A 410 0.97 -7.92 -22.20
CA GLY A 410 0.04 -6.85 -22.53
C GLY A 410 -0.68 -6.26 -21.33
N THR A 411 -0.41 -6.73 -20.12
CA THR A 411 -0.89 -6.11 -18.88
C THR A 411 0.26 -5.32 -18.24
N PRO A 412 0.06 -4.07 -17.85
CA PRO A 412 1.06 -3.31 -17.08
C PRO A 412 1.44 -4.01 -15.78
N ASP A 413 2.67 -3.81 -15.31
CA ASP A 413 3.22 -4.47 -14.13
C ASP A 413 2.38 -4.15 -12.87
N TYR A 414 1.91 -2.91 -12.70
CA TYR A 414 1.08 -2.51 -11.54
C TYR A 414 -0.28 -3.23 -11.43
N LEU A 415 -0.79 -3.78 -12.53
CA LEU A 415 -2.04 -4.54 -12.56
C LEU A 415 -1.81 -6.06 -12.48
N GLN A 416 -0.58 -6.52 -12.21
CA GLN A 416 -0.29 -7.95 -12.13
C GLN A 416 0.88 -8.34 -11.24
N PRO A 417 0.76 -9.46 -10.48
CA PRO A 417 1.79 -9.85 -9.54
C PRO A 417 3.18 -9.97 -10.16
N ASN A 418 4.08 -9.10 -9.74
CA ASN A 418 5.43 -9.02 -10.26
C ASN A 418 6.17 -10.33 -10.05
N ILE A 419 6.73 -10.84 -11.15
CA ILE A 419 7.63 -11.99 -11.07
C ILE A 419 8.97 -11.50 -10.52
N ILE A 420 9.16 -11.59 -9.20
CA ILE A 420 10.47 -11.33 -8.57
C ILE A 420 11.52 -12.26 -9.21
N TYR A 421 12.35 -11.71 -10.08
CA TYR A 421 13.47 -12.44 -10.68
C TYR A 421 14.60 -12.59 -9.65
N ASP A 422 14.80 -13.79 -9.13
CA ASP A 422 15.94 -14.11 -8.26
C ASP A 422 17.27 -13.67 -8.91
N GLU A 423 18.08 -12.86 -8.21
CA GLU A 423 19.38 -12.43 -8.73
C GLU A 423 20.30 -13.66 -8.95
N VAL A 424 20.98 -13.72 -10.10
CA VAL A 424 21.85 -14.84 -10.45
C VAL A 424 23.10 -14.88 -9.54
N GLU A 425 23.04 -15.67 -8.47
CA GLU A 425 24.15 -15.87 -7.53
C GLU A 425 24.99 -17.12 -7.83
N VAL A 426 26.33 -16.99 -7.83
CA VAL A 426 27.26 -18.13 -8.04
C VAL A 426 27.97 -18.49 -6.73
N PHE A 427 27.64 -19.67 -6.19
CA PHE A 427 28.35 -20.21 -5.02
C PHE A 427 29.81 -20.54 -5.37
N ASN A 428 30.74 -19.83 -4.73
CA ASN A 428 32.14 -19.85 -5.10
C ASN A 428 32.94 -21.07 -4.55
N VAL A 429 32.30 -22.10 -4.02
CA VAL A 429 32.94 -23.32 -3.49
C VAL A 429 32.26 -24.56 -4.03
N ILE A 430 33.08 -25.55 -4.44
CA ILE A 430 32.61 -26.92 -4.72
C ILE A 430 33.46 -27.93 -3.95
N THR A 431 32.82 -28.97 -3.42
CA THR A 431 33.43 -30.10 -2.70
C THR A 431 33.04 -31.43 -3.33
N PRO A 432 33.57 -31.81 -4.52
CA PRO A 432 33.17 -33.05 -5.20
C PRO A 432 33.74 -34.28 -4.49
N ASN A 433 33.06 -34.75 -3.45
CA ASN A 433 33.44 -35.85 -2.56
C ASN A 433 32.38 -36.98 -2.49
N GLY A 434 31.20 -36.78 -3.09
CA GLY A 434 30.10 -37.73 -3.18
C GLY A 434 29.19 -37.80 -1.96
N ASP A 435 29.19 -36.79 -1.09
CA ASP A 435 28.29 -36.69 0.06
C ASP A 435 26.93 -36.03 -0.27
N GLY A 436 26.75 -35.51 -1.49
CA GLY A 436 25.55 -34.84 -1.96
C GLY A 436 25.50 -33.35 -1.68
N ILE A 437 26.49 -32.78 -0.98
CA ILE A 437 26.55 -31.37 -0.58
C ILE A 437 27.67 -30.68 -1.35
N HIS A 438 27.33 -29.64 -2.12
CA HIS A 438 28.26 -28.88 -2.98
C HIS A 438 29.13 -29.76 -3.92
N ASP A 439 28.64 -30.95 -4.27
CA ASP A 439 29.31 -31.88 -5.19
C ASP A 439 29.41 -31.30 -6.62
N VAL A 440 28.51 -30.37 -6.93
CA VAL A 440 28.44 -29.60 -8.18
C VAL A 440 28.44 -28.10 -7.87
N LEU A 441 28.82 -27.29 -8.85
CA LEU A 441 28.69 -25.84 -8.78
C LEU A 441 27.19 -25.48 -8.79
N VAL A 442 26.75 -24.80 -7.73
CA VAL A 442 25.39 -24.27 -7.62
C VAL A 442 25.40 -22.83 -8.10
N ILE A 443 24.44 -22.49 -8.94
CA ILE A 443 24.16 -21.14 -9.40
C ILE A 443 22.64 -20.97 -9.30
N SER A 444 22.19 -20.04 -8.45
CA SER A 444 20.77 -19.69 -8.25
C SER A 444 20.27 -18.72 -9.33
N GLY A 445 18.96 -18.61 -9.52
CA GLY A 445 18.34 -17.66 -10.47
C GLY A 445 18.54 -18.03 -11.94
N LEU A 446 19.10 -19.21 -12.26
CA LEU A 446 19.30 -19.63 -13.67
C LEU A 446 18.09 -20.33 -14.26
N GLU A 447 17.16 -20.78 -13.42
CA GLU A 447 15.85 -21.32 -13.74
C GLU A 447 15.04 -20.36 -14.61
N ASP A 448 15.09 -19.07 -14.32
CA ASP A 448 14.41 -18.01 -15.08
C ASP A 448 15.25 -17.53 -16.27
N ASN A 449 16.51 -17.97 -16.36
CA ASN A 449 17.49 -17.58 -17.36
C ASN A 449 18.00 -18.80 -18.16
N PRO A 450 17.13 -19.52 -18.92
CA PRO A 450 17.50 -20.76 -19.60
C PRO A 450 18.55 -20.58 -20.70
N ASN A 451 18.61 -19.38 -21.29
CA ASN A 451 19.61 -18.98 -22.27
C ASN A 451 20.91 -18.52 -21.60
N ASN A 452 21.60 -19.44 -20.92
CA ASN A 452 22.88 -19.14 -20.28
C ASN A 452 24.05 -19.94 -20.87
N THR A 453 25.27 -19.45 -20.69
CA THR A 453 26.53 -20.08 -21.07
C THR A 453 27.57 -19.91 -19.98
N LEU A 454 27.96 -21.03 -19.36
CA LEU A 454 29.03 -21.07 -18.36
C LEU A 454 30.37 -21.45 -19.00
N LYS A 455 31.43 -20.72 -18.66
CA LYS A 455 32.82 -21.01 -19.04
C LYS A 455 33.71 -20.97 -17.80
N ILE A 456 34.49 -22.03 -17.56
CA ILE A 456 35.42 -22.11 -16.42
C ILE A 456 36.85 -22.24 -16.92
N PHE A 457 37.75 -21.47 -16.33
CA PHE A 457 39.16 -21.36 -16.66
C PHE A 457 40.03 -21.71 -15.46
N ASN A 458 41.18 -22.34 -15.72
CA ASN A 458 42.21 -22.47 -14.69
C ASN A 458 42.96 -21.15 -14.44
N ARG A 459 43.84 -21.13 -13.44
CA ARG A 459 44.67 -19.97 -13.07
C ARG A 459 45.59 -19.41 -14.19
N TRP A 460 45.71 -20.09 -15.32
CA TRP A 460 46.49 -19.66 -16.48
C TRP A 460 45.61 -19.19 -17.64
N GLY A 461 44.29 -19.07 -17.43
CA GLY A 461 43.33 -18.66 -18.45
C GLY A 461 43.00 -19.76 -19.46
N VAL A 462 43.31 -21.03 -19.15
CA VAL A 462 42.95 -22.16 -20.03
C VAL A 462 41.54 -22.61 -19.70
N LEU A 463 40.66 -22.64 -20.70
CA LEU A 463 39.29 -23.16 -20.58
C LEU A 463 39.31 -24.64 -20.21
N VAL A 464 38.69 -24.98 -19.09
CA VAL A 464 38.61 -26.34 -18.55
C VAL A 464 37.22 -26.95 -18.59
N TYR A 465 36.17 -26.13 -18.71
CA TYR A 465 34.77 -26.57 -18.81
C TYR A 465 33.95 -25.50 -19.55
N THR A 466 32.99 -25.91 -20.36
CA THR A 466 32.02 -24.98 -20.95
C THR A 466 30.71 -25.69 -21.28
N THR A 467 29.60 -25.09 -20.90
CA THR A 467 28.28 -25.57 -21.31
C THR A 467 27.36 -24.41 -21.65
N LYS A 468 26.33 -24.72 -22.42
CA LYS A 468 25.12 -23.89 -22.53
C LYS A 468 24.06 -24.45 -21.59
N ALA A 469 23.06 -23.64 -21.23
CA ALA A 469 21.93 -24.06 -20.41
C ALA A 469 22.39 -24.81 -19.15
N TYR A 470 23.30 -24.18 -18.40
CA TYR A 470 23.74 -24.66 -17.10
C TYR A 470 22.54 -24.70 -16.16
N ASN A 471 22.41 -25.76 -15.37
CA ASN A 471 21.29 -26.07 -14.46
C ASN A 471 19.94 -26.36 -15.16
N THR A 472 19.58 -25.64 -16.21
CA THR A 472 18.26 -25.74 -16.88
C THR A 472 18.07 -26.98 -17.75
N GLU A 473 19.12 -27.50 -18.38
CA GLU A 473 19.07 -28.78 -19.12
C GLU A 473 19.74 -29.93 -18.36
N GLY A 474 19.95 -29.77 -17.04
CA GLY A 474 20.67 -30.74 -16.19
C GLY A 474 22.19 -30.75 -16.43
N ASN A 475 22.72 -29.74 -17.12
CA ASN A 475 24.17 -29.56 -17.29
C ASN A 475 24.75 -28.99 -16.00
N VAL A 476 25.63 -29.75 -15.35
CA VAL A 476 26.26 -29.38 -14.08
C VAL A 476 27.77 -29.55 -14.13
N PHE A 477 28.48 -28.77 -13.32
CA PHE A 477 29.93 -28.85 -13.18
C PHE A 477 30.31 -29.48 -11.84
N ASP A 478 30.76 -30.72 -11.89
CA ASP A 478 31.15 -31.53 -10.72
C ASP A 478 32.69 -31.52 -10.49
N GLY A 479 33.38 -30.51 -11.03
CA GLY A 479 34.83 -30.42 -11.03
C GLY A 479 35.53 -31.32 -12.06
N THR A 480 34.81 -31.94 -13.00
CA THR A 480 35.41 -32.68 -14.13
C THR A 480 35.75 -31.75 -15.28
N SER A 481 36.95 -31.91 -15.86
CA SER A 481 37.35 -31.10 -17.02
C SER A 481 36.84 -31.66 -18.34
N GLU A 482 36.33 -30.77 -19.19
CA GLU A 482 36.02 -31.01 -20.61
C GLU A 482 37.10 -30.43 -21.55
N GLY A 483 38.18 -29.87 -20.99
CA GLY A 483 39.22 -29.12 -21.69
C GLY A 483 40.04 -29.98 -22.66
N ARG A 484 40.14 -29.52 -23.92
CA ARG A 484 40.64 -30.31 -25.06
C ARG A 484 42.17 -30.45 -25.19
N VAL A 485 43.03 -29.86 -24.33
CA VAL A 485 44.50 -29.83 -24.63
C VAL A 485 45.53 -29.84 -23.48
N THR A 486 45.20 -29.84 -22.18
CA THR A 486 46.25 -29.96 -21.13
C THR A 486 45.87 -30.74 -19.86
N VAL A 487 44.60 -31.05 -19.67
CA VAL A 487 44.10 -32.02 -18.69
C VAL A 487 43.36 -33.05 -19.53
N ASN A 488 43.59 -34.35 -19.31
CA ASN A 488 42.83 -35.35 -20.05
C ASN A 488 41.33 -35.13 -19.79
N GLN A 489 40.54 -35.15 -20.86
CA GLN A 489 39.08 -35.24 -20.80
C GLN A 489 38.69 -36.34 -19.78
N ASP A 490 37.69 -36.08 -18.95
CA ASP A 490 37.15 -36.98 -17.92
C ASP A 490 37.99 -37.13 -16.64
N ASN A 491 39.02 -36.30 -16.45
CA ASN A 491 39.73 -36.23 -15.16
C ASN A 491 39.17 -35.10 -14.28
N LYS A 492 38.92 -35.46 -13.03
CA LYS A 492 38.67 -34.54 -11.92
C LYS A 492 39.81 -33.52 -11.79
N LEU A 493 39.46 -32.23 -11.87
CA LEU A 493 40.39 -31.11 -11.76
C LEU A 493 41.09 -31.11 -10.39
N PRO A 494 42.36 -30.65 -10.30
CA PRO A 494 43.04 -30.50 -9.01
C PRO A 494 42.37 -29.47 -8.10
N VAL A 495 42.54 -29.62 -6.79
CA VAL A 495 42.13 -28.62 -5.80
C VAL A 495 42.77 -27.26 -6.08
N GLY A 496 42.02 -26.19 -5.83
CA GLY A 496 42.47 -24.81 -5.99
C GLY A 496 41.46 -23.92 -6.69
N THR A 497 41.88 -22.68 -6.94
CA THR A 497 41.05 -21.63 -7.54
C THR A 497 40.98 -21.73 -9.05
N TYR A 498 39.77 -21.59 -9.58
CA TYR A 498 39.41 -21.47 -10.99
C TYR A 498 38.58 -20.19 -11.15
N PHE A 499 38.47 -19.71 -12.38
CA PHE A 499 37.74 -18.49 -12.72
C PHE A 499 36.59 -18.83 -13.64
N TYR A 500 35.47 -18.14 -13.52
CA TYR A 500 34.32 -18.35 -14.39
C TYR A 500 33.89 -17.07 -15.08
N ILE A 501 33.24 -17.25 -16.23
CA ILE A 501 32.42 -16.25 -16.91
C ILE A 501 31.08 -16.94 -17.19
N LEU A 502 30.00 -16.34 -16.71
CA LEU A 502 28.64 -16.76 -16.98
C LEU A 502 27.97 -15.65 -17.78
N ASP A 503 27.65 -15.95 -19.03
CA ASP A 503 26.85 -15.10 -19.90
C ASP A 503 25.40 -15.61 -19.81
N TYR A 504 24.41 -14.75 -19.55
CA TYR A 504 22.99 -15.13 -19.51
C TYR A 504 22.10 -14.03 -20.08
N GLU A 505 20.90 -14.38 -20.48
CA GLU A 505 19.89 -13.48 -21.03
C GLU A 505 18.71 -13.46 -20.06
N VAL A 506 18.39 -12.27 -19.54
CA VAL A 506 17.23 -12.04 -18.67
C VAL A 506 15.93 -12.02 -19.47
N ALA A 507 14.78 -12.08 -18.79
CA ALA A 507 13.46 -12.13 -19.42
C ALA A 507 13.24 -11.02 -20.47
N THR A 508 13.72 -9.81 -20.17
CA THR A 508 13.70 -8.63 -21.07
C THR A 508 14.58 -8.74 -22.33
N GLY A 509 15.30 -9.85 -22.52
CA GLY A 509 16.20 -10.09 -23.65
C GLY A 509 17.57 -9.40 -23.54
N GLU A 510 17.83 -8.70 -22.43
CA GLU A 510 19.15 -8.11 -22.16
C GLU A 510 20.19 -9.20 -21.86
N SER A 511 21.37 -9.12 -22.48
CA SER A 511 22.48 -10.04 -22.19
C SER A 511 23.35 -9.51 -21.04
N ARG A 512 23.36 -10.21 -19.90
CA ARG A 512 24.21 -9.94 -18.75
C ARG A 512 25.40 -10.91 -18.69
N SER A 513 26.47 -10.48 -18.02
CA SER A 513 27.69 -11.29 -17.85
C SER A 513 28.30 -11.09 -16.47
N ILE A 514 28.31 -12.15 -15.68
CA ILE A 514 28.99 -12.18 -14.38
C ILE A 514 30.29 -12.98 -14.47
N SER A 515 31.29 -12.56 -13.70
CA SER A 515 32.57 -13.26 -13.65
C SER A 515 33.14 -13.24 -12.26
N GLY A 516 33.81 -14.33 -11.88
CA GLY A 516 34.32 -14.49 -10.54
C GLY A 516 35.28 -15.65 -10.44
N TYR A 517 35.41 -16.21 -9.25
CA TYR A 517 36.20 -17.39 -9.00
C TYR A 517 35.37 -18.48 -8.32
N ILE A 518 35.79 -19.72 -8.53
CA ILE A 518 35.32 -20.88 -7.77
C ILE A 518 36.53 -21.58 -7.15
N TYR A 519 36.35 -22.11 -5.96
CA TYR A 519 37.36 -22.89 -5.25
C TYR A 519 36.94 -24.36 -5.20
N ILE A 520 37.76 -25.22 -5.83
CA ILE A 520 37.57 -26.66 -5.76
C ILE A 520 38.31 -27.18 -4.54
N ASN A 521 37.57 -27.75 -3.59
CA ASN A 521 38.08 -28.45 -2.43
C ASN A 521 37.71 -29.95 -2.48
N ARG A 522 38.46 -30.82 -1.80
CA ARG A 522 38.19 -32.26 -1.74
C ARG A 522 38.63 -32.89 -0.42
#